data_AF-A0A2V2EM97-F1
#
_entry.id   AF-A0A2V2EM97-F1
#
_cell.length_a   1.000
_cell.length_b   1.000
_cell.length_c   1.000
_cell.angle_alpha   90.00
_cell.angle_beta   90.00
_cell.angle_gamma   90.00
#
_symmetry.space_group_name_H-M   'P 1'
#
loop_
_entity.id
_entity.type
_entity.pdbx_description
1 polymer ?
#
loop_
_entity_poly.entity_id
_entity_poly.type
_entity_poly.pdbx_seq_one_letter_code
_entity_poly.pdbx_strand_id
1 'polypeptide(L)'
;RGFQYPIPTYSITKNFDWSDTENNRLLFEMTSKYGTPYFSNYINSDMEPSDIRSMCCRLRLDLRELRKKSGGYFGSGESTGSVGVVTINMPRIAYQSKDEKEFFARLDRLMDISARSLKTKRTVITKLLEEGLYPYTKRYLGTFANHFSTIGLVGMNEATLNAAWLRKDLTHPEAQEFTKRVLNHMRERLSDYQEQYGDLYNLEATPAESTTYRFAKHDKEQFPDIITANENGTPYYTNSSHLPVGFTEDIFDALDIQDDLQTLYTSGTVFHAFLGEKLPDWKAAASLVKKIADNYKLPYYTLSPTYSICKDHGYLAGEQYTCPHCGQKTEVYSRITGYYRPVQNWNDGKTQEFKDRKVYDINHSTLKGHKHAEEKTEACCAAPALDGPVLFTRDGCPNCKTSKMMLDKAGVKYRVINAEQDAATTRKYGVKKAPSLLVPDGDGFKTYDNASEIRKYIESIG
;
A
#
# COMPACT_ATOMS: atom_id res chain seq x y z
N ARG A 1 13.54 8.74 -27.51
CA ARG A 1 12.35 8.10 -26.90
C ARG A 1 12.78 7.52 -25.55
N GLY A 2 11.91 7.48 -24.54
CA GLY A 2 12.16 6.69 -23.33
C GLY A 2 12.06 5.19 -23.63
N PHE A 3 12.50 4.33 -22.72
CA PHE A 3 12.29 2.88 -22.79
C PHE A 3 11.16 2.47 -21.84
N GLN A 4 10.39 1.45 -22.23
CA GLN A 4 9.30 0.91 -21.40
C GLN A 4 9.81 -0.12 -20.40
N TYR A 5 10.80 -0.91 -20.80
CA TYR A 5 11.41 -1.97 -20.02
C TYR A 5 12.93 -1.99 -20.22
N PRO A 6 13.71 -2.46 -19.22
CA PRO A 6 13.28 -2.81 -17.86
C PRO A 6 12.76 -1.57 -17.10
N ILE A 7 12.02 -1.78 -16.02
CA ILE A 7 11.55 -0.68 -15.17
C ILE A 7 12.50 -0.58 -13.98
N PRO A 8 13.48 0.34 -14.02
CA PRO A 8 14.43 0.44 -12.95
C PRO A 8 13.77 0.98 -11.68
N THR A 9 14.24 0.48 -10.54
CA THR A 9 13.86 0.95 -9.21
C THR A 9 15.14 1.23 -8.43
N TYR A 10 15.24 2.42 -7.85
CA TYR A 10 16.41 2.88 -7.10
C TYR A 10 16.05 3.09 -5.64
N SER A 11 16.91 2.59 -4.75
CA SER A 11 16.70 2.66 -3.31
C SER A 11 17.29 3.93 -2.72
N ILE A 12 16.42 4.74 -2.12
CA ILE A 12 16.78 5.94 -1.37
C ILE A 12 16.95 5.54 0.08
N THR A 13 18.21 5.44 0.53
CA THR A 13 18.56 5.07 1.90
C THR A 13 19.03 6.29 2.68
N LYS A 14 19.14 6.17 4.02
CA LYS A 14 19.71 7.24 4.87
C LYS A 14 21.13 7.65 4.45
N ASN A 15 21.87 6.75 3.81
CA ASN A 15 23.23 6.98 3.33
C ASN A 15 23.31 7.27 1.82
N PHE A 16 22.18 7.58 1.17
CA PHE A 16 22.17 7.93 -0.25
C PHE A 16 23.02 9.20 -0.46
N ASP A 17 24.00 9.13 -1.36
CA ASP A 17 24.84 10.27 -1.69
C ASP A 17 24.06 11.27 -2.55
N TRP A 18 23.76 12.45 -2.00
CA TRP A 18 23.07 13.54 -2.69
C TRP A 18 24.03 14.56 -3.29
N SER A 19 25.35 14.32 -3.23
CA SER A 19 26.35 15.24 -3.74
C SER A 19 26.31 15.35 -5.28
N ASP A 20 26.95 16.38 -5.79
CA ASP A 20 26.96 16.70 -7.20
C ASP A 20 27.95 15.80 -7.98
N THR A 21 27.58 14.53 -8.15
CA THR A 21 28.32 13.54 -8.95
C THR A 21 27.72 13.39 -10.34
N GLU A 22 28.51 12.93 -11.29
CA GLU A 22 28.04 12.61 -12.64
C GLU A 22 26.86 11.60 -12.62
N ASN A 23 26.95 10.57 -11.77
CA ASN A 23 25.90 9.57 -11.62
C ASN A 23 24.58 10.18 -11.14
N ASN A 24 24.62 11.09 -10.17
CA ASN A 24 23.42 11.76 -9.67
C ASN A 24 22.82 12.70 -10.73
N ARG A 25 23.66 13.44 -11.46
CA ARG A 25 23.19 14.27 -12.59
C ARG A 25 22.46 13.43 -13.62
N LEU A 26 23.05 12.31 -14.05
CA LEU A 26 22.46 11.42 -15.06
C LEU A 26 21.16 10.76 -14.55
N LEU A 27 21.15 10.27 -13.31
CA LEU A 27 19.98 9.65 -12.69
C LEU A 27 18.79 10.62 -12.65
N PHE A 28 19.01 11.81 -12.12
CA PHE A 28 17.92 12.77 -11.91
C PHE A 28 17.56 13.54 -13.19
N GLU A 29 18.46 13.68 -14.17
CA GLU A 29 18.13 14.18 -15.51
C GLU A 29 17.24 13.19 -16.27
N MET A 30 17.53 11.90 -16.16
CA MET A 30 16.67 10.86 -16.70
C MET A 30 15.29 10.86 -16.00
N THR A 31 15.28 11.03 -14.67
CA THR A 31 14.06 11.11 -13.86
C THR A 31 13.22 12.32 -14.25
N SER A 32 13.82 13.51 -14.34
CA SER A 32 13.12 14.74 -14.68
C SER A 32 12.48 14.65 -16.08
N LYS A 33 13.20 14.06 -17.04
CA LYS A 33 12.79 14.03 -18.46
C LYS A 33 11.83 12.89 -18.80
N TYR A 34 12.04 11.71 -18.25
CA TYR A 34 11.32 10.49 -18.66
C TYR A 34 10.58 9.79 -17.52
N GLY A 35 10.66 10.29 -16.29
CA GLY A 35 9.97 9.72 -15.14
C GLY A 35 10.47 8.36 -14.71
N THR A 36 11.68 7.99 -15.10
CA THR A 36 12.35 6.74 -14.71
C THR A 36 13.61 7.12 -13.94
N PRO A 37 13.93 6.46 -12.81
CA PRO A 37 13.36 5.22 -12.29
C PRO A 37 12.18 5.41 -11.31
N TYR A 38 11.72 4.30 -10.76
CA TYR A 38 10.98 4.26 -9.50
C TYR A 38 11.92 4.52 -8.34
N PHE A 39 11.39 5.08 -7.25
CA PHE A 39 12.11 5.21 -6.00
C PHE A 39 11.46 4.35 -4.92
N SER A 40 12.28 3.56 -4.25
CA SER A 40 11.90 2.84 -3.04
C SER A 40 12.48 3.58 -1.83
N ASN A 41 11.62 3.99 -0.90
CA ASN A 41 11.98 4.78 0.27
C ASN A 41 12.48 3.88 1.41
N TYR A 42 13.72 4.02 1.86
CA TYR A 42 14.29 3.31 3.02
C TYR A 42 14.68 4.28 4.15
N ILE A 43 14.26 5.55 4.08
CA ILE A 43 14.61 6.54 5.11
C ILE A 43 13.63 6.45 6.28
N ASN A 44 12.34 6.53 5.98
CA ASN A 44 11.25 6.59 6.96
C ASN A 44 10.24 5.45 6.82
N SER A 45 10.48 4.50 5.92
CA SER A 45 9.63 3.31 5.81
C SER A 45 10.06 2.24 6.80
N ASP A 46 9.19 1.25 7.03
CA ASP A 46 9.50 0.07 7.83
C ASP A 46 10.50 -0.90 7.11
N MET A 47 11.14 -0.46 6.02
CA MET A 47 12.00 -1.29 5.16
C MET A 47 13.48 -1.03 5.45
N GLU A 48 14.27 -2.09 5.53
CA GLU A 48 15.72 -2.01 5.72
C GLU A 48 16.46 -2.36 4.41
N PRO A 49 17.60 -1.71 4.07
CA PRO A 49 18.35 -2.04 2.85
C PRO A 49 18.84 -3.49 2.79
N SER A 50 19.01 -4.14 3.95
CA SER A 50 19.27 -5.58 4.07
C SER A 50 18.09 -6.42 3.57
N ASP A 51 16.86 -5.90 3.54
CA ASP A 51 15.69 -6.60 2.99
C ASP A 51 15.80 -6.80 1.46
N ILE A 52 16.61 -5.98 0.77
CA ILE A 52 16.97 -6.22 -0.64
C ILE A 52 18.13 -7.22 -0.74
N ARG A 53 19.17 -7.08 0.10
CA ARG A 53 20.43 -7.84 -0.01
C ARG A 53 20.41 -9.22 0.66
N SER A 54 19.44 -9.50 1.52
CA SER A 54 19.26 -10.80 2.20
C SER A 54 18.42 -11.80 1.39
N MET A 55 18.12 -11.47 0.13
CA MET A 55 17.26 -12.27 -0.76
C MET A 55 17.95 -13.48 -1.41
N CYS A 56 19.14 -13.86 -0.92
CA CYS A 56 19.70 -15.20 -1.10
C CYS A 56 20.02 -15.79 0.28
N CYS A 57 19.26 -16.80 0.70
CA CYS A 57 19.54 -17.68 1.84
C CYS A 57 19.52 -17.07 3.26
N ARG A 58 18.47 -16.36 3.70
CA ARG A 58 18.02 -16.52 5.12
C ARG A 58 16.57 -16.13 5.39
N LEU A 59 15.76 -17.18 5.50
CA LEU A 59 14.43 -17.20 6.06
C LEU A 59 14.47 -17.59 7.55
N ARG A 60 13.70 -16.89 8.38
CA ARG A 60 12.67 -17.56 9.19
C ARG A 60 11.33 -16.91 8.82
N LEU A 61 10.56 -17.62 8.01
CA LEU A 61 9.13 -17.36 7.83
C LEU A 61 8.47 -17.75 9.15
N ASP A 62 8.06 -16.75 9.93
CA ASP A 62 6.97 -16.98 10.86
C ASP A 62 5.66 -16.79 10.08
N LEU A 63 4.91 -17.87 9.89
CA LEU A 63 3.60 -17.86 9.23
C LEU A 63 2.57 -16.98 9.98
N ARG A 64 2.90 -16.53 11.21
CA ARG A 64 2.08 -15.67 12.08
C ARG A 64 2.38 -14.18 11.95
N GLU A 65 3.44 -13.78 11.24
CA GLU A 65 3.72 -12.38 10.95
C GLU A 65 3.33 -12.05 9.50
N LEU A 66 2.32 -11.18 9.31
CA LEU A 66 2.16 -10.43 8.06
C LEU A 66 3.29 -9.43 7.95
N ARG A 67 4.45 -9.88 7.47
CA ARG A 67 5.54 -8.96 7.16
C ARG A 67 5.17 -8.15 5.92
N LYS A 68 5.23 -6.82 6.06
CA LYS A 68 5.21 -5.91 4.93
C LYS A 68 6.51 -6.14 4.16
N LYS A 69 6.40 -6.59 2.91
CA LYS A 69 7.57 -6.83 2.06
C LYS A 69 7.81 -5.60 1.18
N SER A 70 9.06 -5.18 1.10
CA SER A 70 9.49 -4.22 0.09
C SER A 70 9.35 -4.83 -1.31
N GLY A 71 8.43 -4.29 -2.11
CA GLY A 71 8.28 -4.61 -3.53
C GLY A 71 7.12 -3.85 -4.16
N GLY A 72 7.42 -2.82 -4.95
CA GLY A 72 6.49 -2.23 -5.90
C GLY A 72 6.30 -3.16 -7.10
N TYR A 73 5.44 -2.78 -8.05
CA TYR A 73 5.04 -3.59 -9.23
C TYR A 73 6.19 -4.18 -10.08
N PHE A 74 7.45 -3.75 -9.88
CA PHE A 74 8.61 -4.19 -10.65
C PHE A 74 9.87 -4.49 -9.81
N GLY A 75 9.73 -4.95 -8.57
CA GLY A 75 10.87 -5.22 -7.67
C GLY A 75 10.75 -6.49 -6.84
N SER A 76 10.33 -7.61 -7.43
CA SER A 76 10.33 -8.91 -6.73
C SER A 76 11.76 -9.32 -6.40
N GLY A 77 12.16 -9.19 -5.13
CA GLY A 77 13.46 -9.68 -4.65
C GLY A 77 13.65 -11.16 -4.98
N GLU A 78 14.90 -11.57 -5.17
CA GLU A 78 15.25 -12.84 -5.80
C GLU A 78 14.44 -14.06 -5.28
N SER A 79 13.90 -14.86 -6.21
CA SER A 79 13.11 -16.09 -5.95
C SER A 79 11.76 -15.95 -5.22
N THR A 80 11.07 -14.81 -5.38
CA THR A 80 9.72 -14.58 -4.86
C THR A 80 8.77 -14.05 -5.94
N GLY A 81 7.48 -14.07 -5.68
CA GLY A 81 6.47 -13.54 -6.58
C GLY A 81 5.06 -13.81 -6.04
N SER A 82 4.07 -13.78 -6.92
CA SER A 82 2.71 -14.18 -6.59
C SER A 82 2.26 -15.33 -7.48
N VAL A 83 1.62 -16.35 -6.90
CA VAL A 83 1.01 -17.45 -7.66
C VAL A 83 -0.27 -17.01 -8.38
N GLY A 84 -0.86 -15.91 -7.93
CA GLY A 84 -2.07 -15.35 -8.50
C GLY A 84 -2.59 -14.18 -7.67
N VAL A 85 -3.34 -13.32 -8.36
CA VAL A 85 -3.99 -12.14 -7.79
C VAL A 85 -5.50 -12.29 -7.96
N VAL A 86 -6.26 -12.03 -6.91
CA VAL A 86 -7.71 -11.81 -6.97
C VAL A 86 -8.00 -10.40 -6.48
N THR A 87 -8.69 -9.60 -7.29
CA THR A 87 -9.02 -8.21 -6.96
C THR A 87 -10.48 -8.07 -6.58
N ILE A 88 -10.75 -7.48 -5.42
CA ILE A 88 -12.08 -7.24 -4.89
C ILE A 88 -12.61 -5.88 -5.39
N ASN A 89 -13.85 -5.89 -5.88
CA ASN A 89 -14.59 -4.71 -6.33
C ASN A 89 -15.27 -4.04 -5.12
N MET A 90 -14.60 -3.04 -4.53
CA MET A 90 -15.07 -2.38 -3.31
C MET A 90 -16.34 -1.52 -3.53
N PRO A 91 -16.47 -0.76 -4.64
CA PRO A 91 -17.68 0.01 -4.95
C PRO A 91 -18.95 -0.83 -4.92
N ARG A 92 -18.91 -2.02 -5.54
CA ARG A 92 -20.06 -2.94 -5.57
C ARG A 92 -20.45 -3.42 -4.17
N ILE A 93 -19.48 -3.72 -3.32
CA ILE A 93 -19.76 -4.14 -1.93
C ILE A 93 -20.47 -3.00 -1.19
N ALA A 94 -19.94 -1.78 -1.28
CA ALA A 94 -20.50 -0.62 -0.60
C ALA A 94 -21.92 -0.29 -1.09
N TYR A 95 -22.13 -0.27 -2.40
CA TYR A 95 -23.45 -0.02 -3.00
C TYR A 95 -24.50 -1.03 -2.54
N GLN A 96 -24.13 -2.31 -2.39
CA GLN A 96 -25.05 -3.37 -1.98
C GLN A 96 -25.24 -3.48 -0.46
N SER A 97 -24.54 -2.68 0.33
CA SER A 97 -24.59 -2.74 1.79
C SER A 97 -25.46 -1.63 2.36
N LYS A 98 -26.25 -1.95 3.39
CA LYS A 98 -27.05 -0.93 4.10
C LYS A 98 -26.23 -0.15 5.11
N ASP A 99 -25.29 -0.83 5.76
CA ASP A 99 -24.43 -0.29 6.81
C ASP A 99 -23.01 -0.90 6.75
N GLU A 100 -22.13 -0.37 7.59
CA GLU A 100 -20.74 -0.81 7.71
C GLU A 100 -20.62 -2.29 8.10
N LYS A 101 -21.54 -2.81 8.91
CA LYS A 101 -21.51 -4.21 9.34
C LYS A 101 -21.79 -5.15 8.16
N GLU A 102 -22.78 -4.83 7.34
CA GLU A 102 -23.09 -5.59 6.14
C GLU A 102 -21.94 -5.53 5.11
N PHE A 103 -21.27 -4.37 5.00
CA PHE A 103 -20.08 -4.21 4.16
C PHE A 103 -18.98 -5.21 4.55
N PHE A 104 -18.61 -5.26 5.84
CA PHE A 104 -17.57 -6.18 6.30
C PHE A 104 -17.97 -7.65 6.14
N ALA A 105 -19.23 -8.01 6.40
CA ALA A 105 -19.69 -9.37 6.17
C ALA A 105 -19.61 -9.82 4.70
N ARG A 106 -19.91 -8.91 3.76
CA ARG A 106 -19.78 -9.15 2.32
C ARG A 106 -18.31 -9.22 1.89
N LEU A 107 -17.48 -8.34 2.44
CA LEU A 107 -16.03 -8.35 2.22
C LEU A 107 -15.43 -9.68 2.69
N ASP A 108 -15.75 -10.14 3.89
CA ASP A 108 -15.29 -11.43 4.44
C ASP A 108 -15.64 -12.59 3.53
N ARG A 109 -16.90 -12.67 3.10
CA ARG A 109 -17.36 -13.71 2.17
C ARG A 109 -16.53 -13.73 0.89
N LEU A 110 -16.23 -12.55 0.31
CA LEU A 110 -15.44 -12.45 -0.92
C LEU A 110 -13.96 -12.77 -0.68
N MET A 111 -13.40 -12.38 0.47
CA MET A 111 -12.04 -12.74 0.85
C MET A 111 -11.90 -14.25 1.07
N ASP A 112 -12.88 -14.91 1.69
CA ASP A 112 -12.89 -16.37 1.90
C ASP A 112 -12.92 -17.13 0.56
N ILE A 113 -13.72 -16.64 -0.40
CA ILE A 113 -13.78 -17.20 -1.75
C ILE A 113 -12.44 -16.99 -2.46
N SER A 114 -11.87 -15.79 -2.35
CA SER A 114 -10.58 -15.43 -2.97
C SER A 114 -9.46 -16.30 -2.42
N ALA A 115 -9.38 -16.47 -1.10
CA ALA A 115 -8.36 -17.28 -0.45
C ALA A 115 -8.44 -18.76 -0.87
N ARG A 116 -9.65 -19.35 -0.89
CA ARG A 116 -9.88 -20.72 -1.37
C ARG A 116 -9.53 -20.90 -2.85
N SER A 117 -9.88 -19.92 -3.69
CA SER A 117 -9.55 -19.92 -5.11
C SER A 117 -8.03 -19.91 -5.33
N LEU A 118 -7.32 -19.02 -4.64
CA LEU A 118 -5.86 -18.92 -4.70
C LEU A 118 -5.17 -20.18 -4.16
N LYS A 119 -5.67 -20.76 -3.07
CA LYS A 119 -5.18 -22.05 -2.56
C LYS A 119 -5.34 -23.16 -3.60
N THR A 120 -6.52 -23.26 -4.20
CA THR A 120 -6.81 -24.26 -5.24
C THR A 120 -5.84 -24.09 -6.42
N LYS A 121 -5.67 -22.86 -6.90
CA LYS A 121 -4.71 -22.54 -7.96
C LYS A 121 -3.29 -22.95 -7.57
N ARG A 122 -2.83 -22.59 -6.36
CA ARG A 122 -1.50 -22.97 -5.85
C ARG A 122 -1.31 -24.48 -5.86
N THR A 123 -2.25 -25.25 -5.32
CA THR A 123 -2.19 -26.71 -5.31
C THR A 123 -2.01 -27.27 -6.72
N VAL A 124 -2.80 -26.78 -7.68
CA VAL A 124 -2.73 -27.23 -9.08
C VAL A 124 -1.37 -26.88 -9.70
N ILE A 125 -0.93 -25.62 -9.63
CA ILE A 125 0.33 -25.23 -10.28
C ILE A 125 1.56 -25.88 -9.62
N THR A 126 1.53 -26.14 -8.31
CA THR A 126 2.60 -26.86 -7.62
C THR A 126 2.66 -28.31 -8.09
N LYS A 127 1.52 -28.99 -8.22
CA LYS A 127 1.46 -30.33 -8.80
C LYS A 127 2.05 -30.37 -10.21
N LEU A 128 1.66 -29.43 -11.08
CA LEU A 128 2.17 -29.35 -12.45
C LEU A 128 3.68 -29.03 -12.51
N LEU A 129 4.19 -28.22 -11.57
CA LEU A 129 5.62 -27.96 -11.40
C LEU A 129 6.38 -29.24 -11.03
N GLU A 130 5.84 -30.01 -10.09
CA GLU A 130 6.42 -31.29 -9.62
C GLU A 130 6.45 -32.33 -10.74
N GLU A 131 5.36 -32.44 -11.51
CA GLU A 131 5.21 -33.31 -12.69
C GLU A 131 6.08 -32.88 -13.89
N GLY A 132 6.76 -31.73 -13.82
CA GLY A 132 7.76 -31.31 -14.80
C GLY A 132 7.22 -30.43 -15.94
N LEU A 133 5.99 -29.91 -15.85
CA LEU A 133 5.41 -29.04 -16.88
C LEU A 133 5.99 -27.62 -16.90
N TYR A 134 6.70 -27.22 -15.84
CA TYR A 134 7.38 -25.92 -15.77
C TYR A 134 8.89 -26.08 -15.55
N PRO A 135 9.65 -26.64 -16.53
CA PRO A 135 11.05 -27.01 -16.34
C PRO A 135 11.94 -25.81 -16.01
N TYR A 136 11.74 -24.68 -16.69
CA TYR A 136 12.51 -23.45 -16.41
C TYR A 136 12.17 -22.87 -15.04
N THR A 137 10.88 -22.77 -14.71
CA THR A 137 10.42 -22.31 -13.40
C THR A 137 10.99 -23.18 -12.28
N LYS A 138 10.97 -24.50 -12.44
CA LYS A 138 11.57 -25.45 -11.48
C LYS A 138 13.07 -25.27 -11.36
N ARG A 139 13.76 -25.03 -12.48
CA ARG A 139 15.21 -24.84 -12.52
C ARG A 139 15.69 -23.56 -11.82
N TYR A 140 14.92 -22.48 -11.90
CA TYR A 140 15.29 -21.17 -11.34
C TYR A 140 14.67 -20.89 -9.97
N LEU A 141 13.42 -21.28 -9.75
CA LEU A 141 12.70 -21.00 -8.49
C LEU A 141 12.66 -22.21 -7.55
N GLY A 142 12.72 -23.44 -8.09
CA GLY A 142 12.59 -24.69 -7.32
C GLY A 142 11.16 -24.97 -6.83
N THR A 143 10.57 -24.04 -6.08
CA THR A 143 9.27 -24.16 -5.41
C THR A 143 8.52 -22.83 -5.37
N PHE A 144 7.21 -22.90 -5.14
CA PHE A 144 6.35 -21.73 -4.88
C PHE A 144 6.21 -21.39 -3.38
N ALA A 145 6.94 -22.05 -2.48
CA ALA A 145 6.86 -21.79 -1.04
C ALA A 145 7.07 -20.31 -0.66
N ASN A 146 7.96 -19.62 -1.38
CA ASN A 146 8.27 -18.19 -1.16
C ASN A 146 7.40 -17.23 -1.99
N HIS A 147 6.34 -17.74 -2.64
CA HIS A 147 5.42 -16.93 -3.43
C HIS A 147 4.15 -16.66 -2.65
N PHE A 148 3.57 -15.48 -2.82
CA PHE A 148 2.34 -15.07 -2.16
C PHE A 148 1.10 -15.48 -2.96
N SER A 149 -0.01 -15.58 -2.26
CA SER A 149 -1.38 -15.61 -2.78
C SER A 149 -1.96 -14.20 -2.55
N THR A 150 -2.13 -13.44 -3.61
CA THR A 150 -2.40 -11.99 -3.49
C THR A 150 -3.88 -11.69 -3.57
N ILE A 151 -4.38 -10.96 -2.57
CA ILE A 151 -5.71 -10.37 -2.61
C ILE A 151 -5.51 -8.85 -2.70
N GLY A 152 -6.03 -8.27 -3.77
CA GLY A 152 -6.00 -6.83 -3.99
C GLY A 152 -7.39 -6.22 -3.98
N LEU A 153 -7.45 -4.89 -4.07
CA LEU A 153 -8.71 -4.15 -4.13
C LEU A 153 -8.63 -3.00 -5.13
N VAL A 154 -9.80 -2.54 -5.57
CA VAL A 154 -9.99 -1.39 -6.47
C VAL A 154 -11.20 -0.56 -6.00
N GLY A 155 -11.10 0.76 -6.16
CA GLY A 155 -12.23 1.67 -6.07
C GLY A 155 -12.63 2.06 -4.66
N MET A 156 -11.71 2.20 -3.70
CA MET A 156 -12.10 2.65 -2.36
C MET A 156 -12.74 4.04 -2.36
N ASN A 157 -12.28 4.94 -3.24
CA ASN A 157 -12.88 6.26 -3.40
C ASN A 157 -14.37 6.18 -3.75
N GLU A 158 -14.71 5.36 -4.75
CA GLU A 158 -16.11 5.19 -5.13
C GLU A 158 -16.86 4.29 -4.14
N ALA A 159 -16.19 3.40 -3.42
CA ALA A 159 -16.80 2.64 -2.32
C ALA A 159 -17.30 3.57 -1.21
N THR A 160 -16.51 4.57 -0.81
CA THR A 160 -16.93 5.52 0.23
C THR A 160 -18.04 6.46 -0.24
N LEU A 161 -18.09 6.78 -1.54
CA LEU A 161 -19.21 7.51 -2.16
C LEU A 161 -20.50 6.68 -2.23
N ASN A 162 -20.38 5.39 -2.57
CA ASN A 162 -21.52 4.48 -2.69
C ASN A 162 -22.04 3.98 -1.33
N ALA A 163 -21.21 4.00 -0.28
CA ALA A 163 -21.61 3.62 1.07
C ALA A 163 -22.71 4.53 1.60
N ALA A 164 -23.91 3.98 1.80
CA ALA A 164 -25.11 4.72 2.19
C ALA A 164 -24.96 5.48 3.53
N TRP A 165 -24.10 4.99 4.42
CA TRP A 165 -23.81 5.56 5.73
C TRP A 165 -22.67 6.59 5.73
N LEU A 166 -21.99 6.81 4.60
CA LEU A 166 -20.81 7.66 4.52
C LEU A 166 -20.95 8.78 3.47
N ARG A 167 -21.23 8.43 2.20
CA ARG A 167 -21.46 9.37 1.09
C ARG A 167 -20.39 10.46 0.94
N LYS A 168 -19.12 10.09 1.17
CA LYS A 168 -17.97 10.99 1.09
C LYS A 168 -16.85 10.32 0.31
N ASP A 169 -16.06 11.09 -0.43
CA ASP A 169 -14.87 10.60 -1.14
C ASP A 169 -13.63 10.59 -0.22
N LEU A 170 -12.50 10.08 -0.71
CA LEU A 170 -11.27 9.96 0.08
C LEU A 170 -10.60 11.30 0.45
N THR A 171 -11.14 12.43 -0.01
CA THR A 171 -10.67 13.75 0.41
C THR A 171 -11.13 14.10 1.82
N HIS A 172 -12.14 13.37 2.33
CA HIS A 172 -12.71 13.58 3.65
C HIS A 172 -12.09 12.64 4.70
N PRO A 173 -11.77 13.15 5.93
CA PRO A 173 -11.21 12.33 6.99
C PRO A 173 -12.05 11.10 7.36
N GLU A 174 -13.39 11.19 7.33
CA GLU A 174 -14.22 10.02 7.69
C GLU A 174 -14.07 8.87 6.69
N ALA A 175 -13.90 9.18 5.40
CA ALA A 175 -13.66 8.19 4.36
C ALA A 175 -12.24 7.60 4.43
N GLN A 176 -11.26 8.40 4.82
CA GLN A 176 -9.89 7.94 5.09
C GLN A 176 -9.89 6.96 6.27
N GLU A 177 -10.54 7.30 7.38
CA GLU A 177 -10.62 6.43 8.55
C GLU A 177 -11.41 5.14 8.28
N PHE A 178 -12.50 5.20 7.51
CA PHE A 178 -13.19 3.99 7.04
C PHE A 178 -12.25 3.13 6.19
N THR A 179 -11.51 3.72 5.26
CA THR A 179 -10.56 2.99 4.42
C THR A 179 -9.43 2.35 5.22
N LYS A 180 -8.89 3.04 6.24
CA LYS A 180 -7.92 2.44 7.17
C LYS A 180 -8.50 1.23 7.89
N ARG A 181 -9.76 1.28 8.36
CA ARG A 181 -10.42 0.12 8.97
C ARG A 181 -10.56 -1.04 7.99
N VAL A 182 -10.96 -0.76 6.75
CA VAL A 182 -11.08 -1.77 5.69
C VAL A 182 -9.74 -2.44 5.40
N LEU A 183 -8.68 -1.67 5.20
CA LEU A 183 -7.34 -2.21 4.92
C LEU A 183 -6.80 -3.04 6.08
N ASN A 184 -6.98 -2.59 7.33
CA ASN A 184 -6.57 -3.35 8.51
C ASN A 184 -7.38 -4.64 8.67
N HIS A 185 -8.70 -4.60 8.47
CA HIS A 185 -9.54 -5.79 8.48
C HIS A 185 -9.09 -6.81 7.42
N MET A 186 -8.79 -6.36 6.20
CA MET A 186 -8.25 -7.24 5.16
C MET A 186 -6.92 -7.87 5.59
N ARG A 187 -6.03 -7.14 6.25
CA ARG A 187 -4.77 -7.70 6.78
C ARG A 187 -5.03 -8.77 7.82
N GLU A 188 -5.92 -8.52 8.78
CA GLU A 188 -6.29 -9.51 9.80
C GLU A 188 -6.78 -10.81 9.14
N ARG A 189 -7.69 -10.71 8.17
CA ARG A 189 -8.17 -11.87 7.39
C ARG A 189 -7.06 -12.60 6.64
N LEU A 190 -6.11 -11.87 6.03
CA LEU A 190 -4.96 -12.49 5.37
C LEU A 190 -4.12 -13.29 6.36
N SER A 191 -3.97 -12.81 7.60
CA SER A 191 -3.25 -13.53 8.67
C SER A 191 -3.91 -14.86 8.97
N ASP A 192 -5.24 -14.84 9.12
CA ASP A 192 -6.04 -16.04 9.36
C ASP A 192 -5.85 -17.06 8.23
N TYR A 193 -5.81 -16.59 6.96
CA TYR A 193 -5.58 -17.47 5.82
C TYR A 193 -4.17 -18.06 5.79
N GLN A 194 -3.14 -17.32 6.22
CA GLN A 194 -1.79 -17.87 6.32
C GLN A 194 -1.73 -19.04 7.31
N GLU A 195 -2.35 -18.87 8.48
CA GLU A 195 -2.43 -19.93 9.49
C GLU A 195 -3.29 -21.10 9.01
N GLN A 196 -4.42 -20.82 8.37
CA GLN A 196 -5.36 -21.84 7.90
C GLN A 196 -4.80 -22.69 6.76
N TYR A 197 -4.14 -22.08 5.78
CA TYR A 197 -3.72 -22.76 4.56
C TYR A 197 -2.22 -23.11 4.52
N GLY A 198 -1.42 -22.56 5.45
CA GLY A 198 0.04 -22.74 5.47
C GLY A 198 0.76 -22.07 4.30
N ASP A 199 0.14 -21.08 3.66
CA ASP A 199 0.67 -20.36 2.50
C ASP A 199 0.81 -18.87 2.80
N LEU A 200 1.69 -18.18 2.08
CA LEU A 200 1.85 -16.75 2.20
C LEU A 200 0.71 -15.99 1.51
N TYR A 201 0.19 -14.96 2.18
CA TYR A 201 -0.84 -14.07 1.66
C TYR A 201 -0.41 -12.61 1.83
N ASN A 202 -0.77 -11.77 0.85
CA ASN A 202 -0.44 -10.34 0.86
C ASN A 202 -1.61 -9.49 0.34
N LEU A 203 -1.66 -8.25 0.83
CA LEU A 203 -2.53 -7.20 0.37
C LEU A 203 -1.83 -6.34 -0.67
N GLU A 204 -2.47 -6.14 -1.82
CA GLU A 204 -1.93 -5.37 -2.96
C GLU A 204 -2.84 -4.21 -3.39
N ALA A 205 -2.23 -3.06 -3.68
CA ALA A 205 -2.90 -1.94 -4.32
C ALA A 205 -2.94 -2.16 -5.84
N THR A 206 -3.75 -3.12 -6.29
CA THR A 206 -3.88 -3.60 -7.70
C THR A 206 -3.69 -2.47 -8.74
N PRO A 207 -2.83 -2.59 -9.79
CA PRO A 207 -2.70 -1.52 -10.78
C PRO A 207 -3.93 -1.42 -11.65
N ALA A 208 -4.69 -2.51 -11.76
CA ALA A 208 -6.04 -2.53 -12.30
C ALA A 208 -6.19 -1.86 -13.67
N GLU A 209 -5.17 -1.96 -14.55
CA GLU A 209 -5.12 -1.21 -15.83
C GLU A 209 -6.40 -1.35 -16.65
N SER A 210 -6.91 -2.58 -16.80
CA SER A 210 -8.20 -2.87 -17.41
C SER A 210 -9.33 -3.06 -16.39
N THR A 211 -8.99 -3.44 -15.15
CA THR A 211 -9.97 -3.83 -14.13
C THR A 211 -10.80 -2.65 -13.65
N THR A 212 -10.22 -1.45 -13.54
CA THR A 212 -10.96 -0.23 -13.15
C THR A 212 -12.13 0.05 -14.10
N TYR A 213 -11.88 0.01 -15.40
CA TYR A 213 -12.88 0.20 -16.44
C TYR A 213 -13.88 -0.96 -16.46
N ARG A 214 -13.38 -2.20 -16.47
CA ARG A 214 -14.22 -3.40 -16.60
C ARG A 214 -15.23 -3.52 -15.47
N PHE A 215 -14.81 -3.29 -14.22
CA PHE A 215 -15.72 -3.32 -13.08
C PHE A 215 -16.76 -2.22 -13.18
N ALA A 216 -16.33 -0.96 -13.37
CA ALA A 216 -17.26 0.17 -13.46
C ALA A 216 -18.28 0.02 -14.60
N LYS A 217 -17.86 -0.48 -15.77
CA LYS A 217 -18.77 -0.77 -16.89
C LYS A 217 -19.84 -1.80 -16.52
N HIS A 218 -19.44 -2.97 -16.01
CA HIS A 218 -20.39 -4.02 -15.64
C HIS A 218 -21.27 -3.60 -14.46
N ASP A 219 -20.74 -2.77 -13.55
CA ASP A 219 -21.50 -2.18 -12.48
C ASP A 219 -22.57 -1.21 -12.98
N LYS A 220 -22.24 -0.31 -13.91
CA LYS A 220 -23.22 0.59 -14.54
C LYS A 220 -24.29 -0.16 -15.33
N GLU A 221 -23.93 -1.25 -16.00
CA GLU A 221 -24.89 -2.10 -16.72
C GLU A 221 -25.89 -2.78 -15.76
N GLN A 222 -25.43 -3.19 -14.57
CA GLN A 222 -26.26 -3.91 -13.59
C GLN A 222 -26.98 -2.99 -12.59
N PHE A 223 -26.35 -1.89 -12.22
CA PHE A 223 -26.76 -0.92 -11.21
C PHE A 223 -26.57 0.50 -11.79
N PRO A 224 -27.51 1.01 -12.60
CA PRO A 224 -27.32 2.25 -13.35
C PRO A 224 -26.98 3.49 -12.49
N ASP A 225 -27.44 3.52 -11.24
CA ASP A 225 -27.23 4.59 -10.26
C ASP A 225 -25.99 4.41 -9.38
N ILE A 226 -25.20 3.34 -9.55
CA ILE A 226 -23.94 3.17 -8.83
C ILE A 226 -22.96 4.28 -9.23
N ILE A 227 -22.33 4.92 -8.23
CA ILE A 227 -21.40 6.02 -8.46
C ILE A 227 -20.06 5.45 -8.95
N THR A 228 -19.54 6.04 -10.01
CA THR A 228 -18.21 5.79 -10.59
C THR A 228 -17.41 7.09 -10.59
N ALA A 229 -16.11 7.03 -10.92
CA ALA A 229 -15.26 8.22 -10.92
C ALA A 229 -15.68 9.23 -11.99
N ASN A 230 -16.35 8.77 -13.06
CA ASN A 230 -16.86 9.62 -14.12
C ASN A 230 -18.28 9.20 -14.53
N GLU A 231 -19.24 10.08 -14.26
CA GLU A 231 -20.67 9.83 -14.51
C GLU A 231 -21.15 10.29 -15.89
N ASN A 232 -20.40 11.20 -16.54
CA ASN A 232 -20.82 11.88 -17.77
C ASN A 232 -20.09 11.37 -19.03
N GLY A 233 -19.25 10.35 -18.88
CA GLY A 233 -18.35 9.84 -19.90
C GLY A 233 -18.11 8.35 -19.74
N THR A 234 -16.87 7.92 -19.96
CA THR A 234 -16.52 6.50 -19.79
C THR A 234 -16.37 6.18 -18.29
N PRO A 235 -17.17 5.26 -17.72
CA PRO A 235 -17.11 4.96 -16.30
C PRO A 235 -15.82 4.21 -15.95
N TYR A 236 -15.15 4.60 -14.87
CA TYR A 236 -14.03 3.85 -14.29
C TYR A 236 -14.05 3.99 -12.77
N TYR A 237 -13.32 3.11 -12.09
CA TYR A 237 -13.03 3.25 -10.66
C TYR A 237 -11.61 3.76 -10.44
N THR A 238 -11.43 4.53 -9.38
CA THR A 238 -10.11 4.98 -8.94
C THR A 238 -9.28 3.78 -8.50
N ASN A 239 -8.00 3.78 -8.87
CA ASN A 239 -7.08 2.70 -8.54
C ASN A 239 -7.00 2.49 -7.02
N SER A 240 -7.23 1.25 -6.57
CA SER A 240 -7.07 0.82 -5.17
C SER A 240 -7.65 1.78 -4.14
N SER A 241 -6.81 2.45 -3.36
CA SER A 241 -7.19 3.50 -2.40
C SER A 241 -6.51 4.84 -2.71
N HIS A 242 -6.25 5.11 -3.98
CA HIS A 242 -5.78 6.43 -4.43
C HIS A 242 -6.88 7.48 -4.25
N LEU A 243 -6.45 8.73 -4.11
CA LEU A 243 -7.34 9.88 -4.16
C LEU A 243 -8.02 10.00 -5.53
N PRO A 244 -9.18 10.67 -5.62
CA PRO A 244 -9.76 11.06 -6.90
C PRO A 244 -8.71 11.78 -7.76
N VAL A 245 -8.60 11.41 -9.04
CA VAL A 245 -7.52 11.91 -9.91
C VAL A 245 -7.58 13.42 -10.18
N GLY A 246 -8.73 14.05 -9.97
CA GLY A 246 -8.95 15.50 -10.12
C GLY A 246 -8.90 16.31 -8.83
N PHE A 247 -8.45 15.72 -7.71
CA PHE A 247 -8.56 16.32 -6.37
C PHE A 247 -7.75 17.62 -6.20
N THR A 248 -6.43 17.54 -6.28
CA THR A 248 -5.52 18.65 -5.95
C THR A 248 -4.34 18.72 -6.92
N GLU A 249 -3.79 19.92 -7.08
CA GLU A 249 -2.54 20.19 -7.78
C GLU A 249 -1.34 20.23 -6.81
N ASP A 250 -1.59 20.26 -5.50
CA ASP A 250 -0.53 20.20 -4.49
C ASP A 250 -0.15 18.74 -4.19
N ILE A 251 1.08 18.37 -4.55
CA ILE A 251 1.59 17.01 -4.31
C ILE A 251 1.65 16.67 -2.82
N PHE A 252 1.95 17.63 -1.95
CA PHE A 252 2.10 17.39 -0.52
C PHE A 252 0.74 17.16 0.13
N ASP A 253 -0.31 17.86 -0.31
CA ASP A 253 -1.68 17.56 0.15
C ASP A 253 -2.11 16.14 -0.22
N ALA A 254 -1.71 15.67 -1.40
CA ALA A 254 -1.97 14.29 -1.80
C ALA A 254 -1.14 13.28 -0.99
N LEU A 255 0.14 13.59 -0.73
CA LEU A 255 1.04 12.75 0.06
C LEU A 255 0.60 12.65 1.53
N ASP A 256 0.19 13.76 2.15
CA ASP A 256 -0.29 13.82 3.55
C ASP A 256 -1.44 12.84 3.79
N ILE A 257 -2.33 12.66 2.79
CA ILE A 257 -3.44 11.71 2.87
C ILE A 257 -3.00 10.29 2.48
N GLN A 258 -2.20 10.15 1.42
CA GLN A 258 -1.83 8.86 0.86
C GLN A 258 -0.80 8.10 1.70
N ASP A 259 0.06 8.79 2.45
CA ASP A 259 1.13 8.16 3.23
C ASP A 259 0.60 7.10 4.20
N ASP A 260 -0.41 7.47 4.98
CA ASP A 260 -1.08 6.58 5.92
C ASP A 260 -1.76 5.39 5.24
N LEU A 261 -2.35 5.59 4.06
CA LEU A 261 -3.08 4.53 3.35
C LEU A 261 -2.12 3.57 2.66
N GLN A 262 -1.08 4.09 2.00
CA GLN A 262 -0.15 3.28 1.22
C GLN A 262 0.71 2.38 2.12
N THR A 263 1.03 2.82 3.33
CA THR A 263 1.77 2.01 4.33
C THR A 263 0.97 0.85 4.92
N LEU A 264 -0.35 0.79 4.69
CA LEU A 264 -1.19 -0.33 5.11
C LEU A 264 -1.13 -1.52 4.16
N TYR A 265 -0.74 -1.32 2.90
CA TYR A 265 -0.49 -2.44 1.99
C TYR A 265 0.77 -3.20 2.41
N THR A 266 0.72 -4.53 2.32
CA THR A 266 1.87 -5.37 2.67
C THR A 266 2.82 -5.60 1.48
N SER A 267 2.41 -5.17 0.29
CA SER A 267 3.14 -5.28 -0.98
C SER A 267 2.43 -4.51 -2.09
N GLY A 268 3.12 -4.23 -3.21
CA GLY A 268 2.46 -3.82 -4.46
C GLY A 268 1.67 -2.51 -4.33
N THR A 269 2.29 -1.50 -3.74
CA THR A 269 1.79 -0.13 -3.62
C THR A 269 2.79 0.84 -4.28
N VAL A 270 2.29 1.94 -4.84
CA VAL A 270 3.11 3.02 -5.38
C VAL A 270 2.31 4.32 -5.43
N PHE A 271 2.94 5.42 -5.01
CA PHE A 271 2.43 6.77 -5.24
C PHE A 271 2.98 7.35 -6.56
N HIS A 272 2.10 7.80 -7.45
CA HIS A 272 2.50 8.42 -8.71
C HIS A 272 2.40 9.94 -8.63
N ALA A 273 3.55 10.62 -8.59
CA ALA A 273 3.60 12.07 -8.79
C ALA A 273 3.45 12.37 -10.28
N PHE A 274 2.22 12.51 -10.78
CA PHE A 274 1.96 12.86 -12.18
C PHE A 274 2.32 14.33 -12.43
N LEU A 275 3.43 14.57 -13.11
CA LEU A 275 3.95 15.89 -13.45
C LEU A 275 3.46 16.24 -14.87
N GLY A 276 2.92 17.45 -15.08
CA GLY A 276 2.41 17.84 -16.40
C GLY A 276 3.46 17.74 -17.50
N GLU A 277 4.69 18.10 -17.19
CA GLU A 277 5.85 17.98 -18.07
C GLU A 277 7.13 17.69 -17.27
N LYS A 278 8.28 17.69 -17.95
CA LYS A 278 9.57 17.50 -17.28
C LYS A 278 9.86 18.59 -16.26
N LEU A 279 10.58 18.25 -15.20
CA LEU A 279 11.10 19.24 -14.26
C LEU A 279 12.20 20.10 -14.93
N PRO A 280 12.48 21.33 -14.42
CA PRO A 280 13.43 22.25 -15.03
C PRO A 280 14.83 21.67 -15.20
N ASP A 281 15.31 20.95 -14.18
CA ASP A 281 16.62 20.31 -14.18
C ASP A 281 16.66 19.09 -13.24
N TRP A 282 17.79 18.39 -13.25
CA TRP A 282 18.08 17.27 -12.36
C TRP A 282 18.07 17.66 -10.87
N LYS A 283 18.38 18.91 -10.51
CA LYS A 283 18.39 19.37 -9.11
C LYS A 283 16.98 19.46 -8.54
N ALA A 284 16.03 19.94 -9.34
CA ALA A 284 14.62 19.97 -8.99
C ALA A 284 14.08 18.55 -8.75
N ALA A 285 14.42 17.60 -9.64
CA ALA A 285 14.05 16.19 -9.46
C ALA A 285 14.67 15.59 -8.20
N ALA A 286 15.98 15.77 -7.99
CA ALA A 286 16.68 15.28 -6.79
C ALA A 286 16.08 15.85 -5.50
N SER A 287 15.81 17.16 -5.48
CA SER A 287 15.21 17.87 -4.34
C SER A 287 13.82 17.34 -4.02
N LEU A 288 12.97 17.12 -5.02
CA LEU A 288 11.63 16.57 -4.81
C LEU A 288 11.69 15.13 -4.29
N VAL A 289 12.53 14.27 -4.88
CA VAL A 289 12.71 12.88 -4.43
C VAL A 289 13.20 12.84 -2.99
N LYS A 290 14.17 13.70 -2.65
CA LYS A 290 14.70 13.82 -1.29
C LYS A 290 13.63 14.30 -0.31
N LYS A 291 12.88 15.36 -0.64
CA LYS A 291 11.80 15.89 0.19
C LYS A 291 10.75 14.83 0.48
N ILE A 292 10.34 14.05 -0.52
CA ILE A 292 9.37 12.96 -0.32
C ILE A 292 9.96 11.89 0.63
N ALA A 293 11.18 11.43 0.38
CA ALA A 293 11.82 10.41 1.20
C ALA A 293 12.01 10.84 2.67
N ASP A 294 12.44 12.09 2.88
CA ASP A 294 12.73 12.65 4.20
C ASP A 294 11.47 12.92 5.05
N ASN A 295 10.30 13.08 4.43
CA ASN A 295 9.07 13.50 5.15
C ASN A 295 7.96 12.44 5.18
N TYR A 296 7.96 11.45 4.29
CA TYR A 296 6.87 10.46 4.18
C TYR A 296 7.39 9.03 4.35
N LYS A 297 6.52 8.13 4.79
CA LYS A 297 6.81 6.71 5.09
C LYS A 297 6.51 5.75 3.94
N LEU A 298 5.76 6.21 2.94
CA LEU A 298 5.28 5.40 1.83
C LEU A 298 6.45 4.70 1.12
N PRO A 299 6.27 3.42 0.76
CA PRO A 299 7.40 2.57 0.39
C PRO A 299 7.89 2.84 -1.04
N TYR A 300 7.01 3.24 -1.96
CA TYR A 300 7.35 3.43 -3.38
C TYR A 300 6.70 4.66 -3.96
N TYR A 301 7.46 5.42 -4.73
CA TYR A 301 6.95 6.55 -5.47
C TYR A 301 7.68 6.75 -6.80
N THR A 302 7.05 7.50 -7.70
CA THR A 302 7.59 7.85 -9.01
C THR A 302 7.39 9.31 -9.30
N LEU A 303 8.33 9.94 -10.00
CA LEU A 303 8.06 11.17 -10.75
C LEU A 303 7.56 10.76 -12.14
N SER A 304 6.40 11.28 -12.56
CA SER A 304 5.72 10.83 -13.78
C SER A 304 5.37 12.01 -14.71
N PRO A 305 6.37 12.65 -15.34
CA PRO A 305 6.15 13.65 -16.39
C PRO A 305 5.39 13.09 -17.59
N THR A 306 4.57 13.92 -18.21
CA THR A 306 4.04 13.66 -19.56
C THR A 306 4.97 14.30 -20.59
N TYR A 307 5.21 13.59 -21.69
CA TYR A 307 6.05 14.08 -22.78
C TYR A 307 5.55 13.56 -24.12
N SER A 308 5.91 14.24 -25.20
CA SER A 308 5.51 13.86 -26.54
C SER A 308 6.71 13.53 -27.41
N ILE A 309 6.53 12.66 -28.39
CA ILE A 309 7.57 12.26 -29.34
C ILE A 309 7.09 12.56 -30.76
N CYS A 310 7.80 13.44 -31.44
CA CYS A 310 7.73 13.60 -32.88
C CYS A 310 8.68 12.59 -33.56
N LYS A 311 8.26 12.03 -34.69
CA LYS A 311 9.10 11.12 -35.50
C LYS A 311 10.38 11.80 -36.01
N ASP A 312 10.26 13.08 -36.38
CA ASP A 312 11.35 13.82 -37.03
C ASP A 312 12.14 14.67 -36.02
N HIS A 313 11.45 15.32 -35.07
CA HIS A 313 12.05 16.26 -34.11
C HIS A 313 12.35 15.65 -32.73
N GLY A 314 11.93 14.42 -32.47
CA GLY A 314 12.20 13.74 -31.20
C GLY A 314 11.37 14.25 -30.03
N TYR A 315 12.03 14.50 -28.89
CA TYR A 315 11.38 14.79 -27.61
C TYR A 315 10.75 16.19 -27.58
N LEU A 316 9.51 16.28 -27.11
CA LEU A 316 8.77 17.50 -26.85
C LEU A 316 8.27 17.49 -25.40
N ALA A 317 8.37 18.62 -24.72
CA ALA A 317 7.92 18.75 -23.33
C ALA A 317 6.38 18.80 -23.25
N GLY A 318 5.82 18.04 -22.31
CA GLY A 318 4.38 18.01 -22.05
C GLY A 318 3.57 17.25 -23.10
N GLU A 319 2.27 17.43 -22.98
CA GLU A 319 1.25 16.86 -23.86
C GLU A 319 1.07 17.73 -25.12
N GLN A 320 1.64 17.29 -26.24
CA GLN A 320 1.58 17.99 -27.52
C GLN A 320 1.18 17.00 -28.61
N TYR A 321 -0.10 16.89 -28.95
CA TYR A 321 -0.58 15.94 -29.99
C TYR A 321 -0.10 16.26 -31.42
N THR A 322 0.32 17.50 -31.66
CA THR A 322 0.82 18.00 -32.93
C THR A 322 2.19 18.63 -32.70
N CYS A 323 3.16 18.27 -33.52
CA CYS A 323 4.51 18.79 -33.40
C CYS A 323 4.55 20.29 -33.79
N PRO A 324 5.08 21.17 -32.94
CA PRO A 324 5.14 22.61 -33.22
C PRO A 324 6.12 22.97 -34.34
N HIS A 325 7.00 22.04 -34.74
CA HIS A 325 8.02 22.28 -35.76
C HIS A 325 7.61 21.81 -37.17
N CYS A 326 6.99 20.63 -37.31
CA CYS A 326 6.53 20.11 -38.62
C CYS A 326 5.01 19.96 -38.77
N GLY A 327 4.21 20.22 -37.74
CA GLY A 327 2.76 20.01 -37.78
C GLY A 327 2.31 18.55 -37.85
N GLN A 328 3.22 17.57 -37.77
CA GLN A 328 2.89 16.16 -37.78
C GLN A 328 2.35 15.68 -36.43
N LYS A 329 1.54 14.62 -36.46
CA LYS A 329 1.02 13.98 -35.24
C LYS A 329 2.17 13.38 -34.41
N THR A 330 2.08 13.52 -33.09
CA THR A 330 3.05 12.97 -32.14
C THR A 330 2.48 11.77 -31.39
N GLU A 331 3.37 11.03 -30.71
CA GLU A 331 3.00 10.07 -29.68
C GLU A 331 3.09 10.76 -28.31
N VAL A 332 2.00 10.78 -27.54
CA VAL A 332 1.99 11.38 -26.19
C VAL A 332 2.20 10.25 -25.20
N TYR A 333 3.27 10.30 -24.42
CA TYR A 333 3.63 9.30 -23.42
C TYR A 333 3.30 9.81 -22.03
N SER A 334 2.56 8.99 -21.28
CA SER A 334 2.36 9.15 -19.84
C SER A 334 2.46 7.79 -19.16
N ARG A 335 2.50 7.79 -17.82
CA ARG A 335 2.46 6.55 -17.04
C ARG A 335 1.00 6.15 -16.85
N ILE A 336 0.65 4.95 -17.33
CA ILE A 336 -0.73 4.44 -17.24
C ILE A 336 -1.05 3.96 -15.83
N THR A 337 -0.23 3.05 -15.33
CA THR A 337 -0.29 2.49 -13.98
C THR A 337 1.16 2.27 -13.53
N GLY A 338 1.84 1.29 -14.11
CA GLY A 338 3.21 0.92 -13.74
C GLY A 338 4.30 1.32 -14.74
N TYR A 339 3.95 1.70 -15.96
CA TYR A 339 4.93 1.90 -17.03
C TYR A 339 4.45 2.95 -18.03
N TYR A 340 5.38 3.44 -18.84
CA TYR A 340 5.10 4.43 -19.87
C TYR A 340 4.55 3.79 -21.13
N ARG A 341 3.44 4.32 -21.64
CA ARG A 341 2.82 3.87 -22.88
C ARG A 341 2.19 5.06 -23.59
N PRO A 342 2.18 5.10 -24.94
CA PRO A 342 1.45 6.14 -25.65
C PRO A 342 -0.01 6.17 -25.22
N VAL A 343 -0.52 7.35 -24.84
CA VAL A 343 -1.91 7.57 -24.39
C VAL A 343 -2.91 7.12 -25.46
N GLN A 344 -2.54 7.27 -26.73
CA GLN A 344 -3.33 6.81 -27.87
C GLN A 344 -3.60 5.28 -27.88
N ASN A 345 -2.83 4.50 -27.12
CA ASN A 345 -2.93 3.05 -27.03
C ASN A 345 -3.58 2.58 -25.71
N TRP A 346 -4.12 3.50 -24.91
CA TRP A 346 -4.76 3.16 -23.63
C TRP A 346 -6.20 2.69 -23.86
N ASN A 347 -6.74 1.93 -22.91
CA ASN A 347 -8.16 1.58 -22.93
C ASN A 347 -9.04 2.79 -22.61
N ASP A 348 -10.34 2.70 -22.89
CA ASP A 348 -11.27 3.83 -22.75
C ASP A 348 -11.30 4.40 -21.33
N GLY A 349 -11.34 3.54 -20.31
CA GLY A 349 -11.36 3.99 -18.92
C GLY A 349 -10.07 4.67 -18.49
N LYS A 350 -8.90 4.17 -18.89
CA LYS A 350 -7.61 4.84 -18.62
C LYS A 350 -7.44 6.13 -19.42
N THR A 351 -8.00 6.19 -20.63
CA THR A 351 -8.04 7.41 -21.43
C THR A 351 -8.94 8.47 -20.76
N GLN A 352 -10.06 8.07 -20.18
CA GLN A 352 -10.92 8.97 -19.41
C GLN A 352 -10.26 9.42 -18.11
N GLU A 353 -9.65 8.50 -17.35
CA GLU A 353 -8.87 8.84 -16.15
C GLU A 353 -7.78 9.86 -16.46
N PHE A 354 -7.06 9.72 -17.57
CA PHE A 354 -6.04 10.68 -17.99
C PHE A 354 -6.60 12.08 -18.23
N LYS A 355 -7.80 12.20 -18.82
CA LYS A 355 -8.48 13.49 -19.07
C LYS A 355 -8.96 14.14 -17.78
N ASP A 356 -9.44 13.34 -16.82
CA ASP A 356 -9.96 13.83 -15.54
C ASP A 356 -8.84 14.20 -14.56
N ARG A 357 -7.62 13.74 -14.83
CA ARG A 357 -6.47 13.88 -13.94
C ARG A 357 -5.99 15.33 -13.88
N LYS A 358 -5.90 15.87 -12.67
CA LYS A 358 -5.08 17.05 -12.40
C LYS A 358 -3.64 16.63 -12.15
N VAL A 359 -2.72 17.30 -12.81
CA VAL A 359 -1.28 17.09 -12.63
C VAL A 359 -0.78 17.95 -11.48
N TYR A 360 0.26 17.48 -10.80
CA TYR A 360 0.83 18.23 -9.68
C TYR A 360 1.67 19.41 -10.18
N ASP A 361 1.42 20.59 -9.61
CA ASP A 361 2.22 21.78 -9.83
C ASP A 361 3.26 21.92 -8.73
N ILE A 362 4.49 21.48 -9.04
CA ILE A 362 5.60 21.48 -8.09
C ILE A 362 6.03 22.89 -7.67
N ASN A 363 5.76 23.93 -8.47
CA ASN A 363 6.13 25.30 -8.12
C ASN A 363 5.19 25.90 -7.07
N HIS A 364 3.92 25.47 -7.05
CA HIS A 364 2.91 25.93 -6.10
C HIS A 364 2.61 24.93 -4.97
N SER A 365 3.17 23.72 -5.04
CA SER A 365 3.04 22.71 -3.99
C SER A 365 3.82 23.12 -2.74
N THR A 366 3.16 23.09 -1.59
CA THR A 366 3.76 23.51 -0.32
C THR A 366 3.82 22.36 0.66
N LEU A 367 5.02 21.97 1.06
CA LEU A 367 5.19 21.04 2.17
C LEU A 367 4.67 21.70 3.45
N LYS A 368 3.51 21.25 3.91
CA LYS A 368 2.98 21.64 5.21
C LYS A 368 3.88 21.03 6.27
N GLY A 369 4.12 21.77 7.36
CA GLY A 369 4.97 21.31 8.45
C GLY A 369 4.46 19.99 9.00
N HIS A 370 4.99 18.89 8.47
CA HIS A 370 4.62 17.55 8.86
C HIS A 370 5.16 17.36 10.26
N LYS A 371 4.29 17.58 11.26
CA LYS A 371 4.46 16.93 12.54
C LYS A 371 4.23 15.46 12.23
N HIS A 372 5.27 14.74 11.81
CA HIS A 372 5.45 13.47 12.48
C HIS A 372 5.37 13.86 13.94
N ALA A 373 4.38 13.33 14.64
CA ALA A 373 4.67 12.97 15.99
C ALA A 373 5.97 12.15 15.85
N GLU A 374 7.12 12.82 16.04
CA GLU A 374 8.06 12.31 16.99
C GLU A 374 7.16 11.64 18.01
N GLU A 375 7.28 10.33 18.14
CA GLU A 375 7.12 9.78 19.46
C GLU A 375 8.06 10.64 20.30
N LYS A 376 7.54 11.77 20.78
CA LYS A 376 7.87 12.31 22.05
C LYS A 376 7.60 11.08 22.89
N THR A 377 8.67 10.35 23.17
CA THR A 377 9.04 10.11 24.55
C THR A 377 8.73 11.42 25.27
N GLU A 378 7.45 11.61 25.62
CA GLU A 378 7.07 12.49 26.69
C GLU A 378 8.01 12.04 27.79
N ALA A 379 8.93 12.93 28.14
CA ALA A 379 9.72 12.77 29.34
C ALA A 379 8.70 12.47 30.42
N CYS A 380 8.65 11.19 30.81
CA CYS A 380 7.63 10.68 31.69
C CYS A 380 7.68 11.53 32.95
N CYS A 381 6.56 12.15 33.30
CA CYS A 381 6.16 12.15 34.70
C CYS A 381 6.28 10.67 35.13
N ALA A 382 7.18 10.36 36.06
CA ALA A 382 7.59 9.01 36.44
C ALA A 382 6.49 7.97 36.20
N ALA A 383 6.76 7.00 35.31
CA ALA A 383 5.82 5.95 34.98
C ALA A 383 5.33 5.31 36.30
N PRO A 384 4.01 5.18 36.51
CA PRO A 384 3.51 4.55 37.72
C PRO A 384 4.05 3.12 37.79
N ALA A 385 4.84 2.83 38.83
CA ALA A 385 5.42 1.52 39.06
C ALA A 385 4.32 0.44 39.05
N LEU A 386 4.58 -0.65 38.33
CA LEU A 386 3.71 -1.82 38.28
C LEU A 386 4.23 -2.89 39.24
N ASP A 387 3.38 -3.35 40.16
CA ASP A 387 3.69 -4.46 41.08
C ASP A 387 3.69 -5.84 40.39
N GLY A 388 3.46 -5.89 39.08
CA GLY A 388 3.42 -7.11 38.27
C GLY A 388 2.76 -6.90 36.91
N PRO A 389 2.78 -7.89 36.02
CA PRO A 389 2.15 -7.78 34.70
C PRO A 389 0.64 -7.48 34.79
N VAL A 390 0.14 -6.57 33.93
CA VAL A 390 -1.28 -6.19 33.88
C VAL A 390 -1.81 -6.33 32.46
N LEU A 391 -2.82 -7.16 32.27
CA LEU A 391 -3.51 -7.38 31.00
C LEU A 391 -4.78 -6.53 30.93
N PHE A 392 -4.81 -5.61 29.97
CA PHE A 392 -5.97 -4.83 29.60
C PHE A 392 -6.82 -5.60 28.59
N THR A 393 -8.13 -5.69 28.85
CA THR A 393 -9.10 -6.42 28.03
C THR A 393 -10.35 -5.57 27.79
N ARG A 394 -11.21 -5.98 26.84
CA ARG A 394 -12.52 -5.36 26.59
C ARG A 394 -13.59 -6.44 26.46
N ASP A 395 -14.85 -6.08 26.68
CA ASP A 395 -15.94 -7.06 26.59
C ASP A 395 -16.13 -7.52 25.13
N GLY A 396 -16.44 -8.81 24.95
CA GLY A 396 -16.65 -9.40 23.61
C GLY A 396 -15.41 -9.63 22.74
N CYS A 397 -14.19 -9.31 23.22
CA CYS A 397 -12.94 -9.45 22.45
C CYS A 397 -12.42 -10.92 22.39
N PRO A 398 -12.39 -11.56 21.20
CA PRO A 398 -11.88 -12.93 21.06
C PRO A 398 -10.38 -13.04 21.36
N ASN A 399 -9.58 -12.10 20.86
CA ASN A 399 -8.13 -12.04 21.10
C ASN A 399 -7.78 -11.90 22.58
N CYS A 400 -8.64 -11.26 23.37
CA CYS A 400 -8.45 -11.11 24.81
C CYS A 400 -8.63 -12.44 25.54
N LYS A 401 -9.53 -13.31 25.07
CA LYS A 401 -9.67 -14.69 25.60
C LYS A 401 -8.43 -15.52 25.26
N THR A 402 -7.95 -15.41 24.02
CA THR A 402 -6.74 -16.08 23.55
C THR A 402 -5.51 -15.66 24.36
N SER A 403 -5.30 -14.35 24.58
CA SER A 403 -4.18 -13.84 25.39
C SER A 403 -4.22 -14.33 26.85
N LYS A 404 -5.41 -14.37 27.47
CA LYS A 404 -5.57 -14.95 28.82
C LYS A 404 -5.14 -16.42 28.86
N MET A 405 -5.67 -17.23 27.95
CA MET A 405 -5.31 -18.65 27.86
C MET A 405 -3.80 -18.86 27.65
N MET A 406 -3.16 -18.02 26.82
CA MET A 406 -1.72 -18.10 26.58
C MET A 406 -0.91 -17.79 27.84
N LEU A 407 -1.24 -16.70 28.54
CA LEU A 407 -0.56 -16.28 29.77
C LEU A 407 -0.75 -17.30 30.90
N ASP A 408 -1.97 -17.83 31.05
CA ASP A 408 -2.29 -18.85 32.06
C ASP A 408 -1.50 -20.14 31.79
N LYS A 409 -1.44 -20.60 30.53
CA LYS A 409 -0.69 -21.80 30.14
C LYS A 409 0.82 -21.65 30.38
N ALA A 410 1.34 -20.44 30.23
CA ALA A 410 2.75 -20.12 30.49
C ALA A 410 3.07 -19.90 31.98
N GLY A 411 2.07 -19.96 32.87
CA GLY A 411 2.27 -19.76 34.30
C GLY A 411 2.58 -18.30 34.68
N VAL A 412 2.30 -17.34 33.79
CA VAL A 412 2.52 -15.91 34.08
C VAL A 412 1.47 -15.45 35.08
N LYS A 413 1.89 -14.84 36.18
CA LYS A 413 0.98 -14.14 37.10
C LYS A 413 0.72 -12.73 36.58
N TYR A 414 -0.54 -12.41 36.28
CA TYR A 414 -0.95 -11.09 35.80
C TYR A 414 -2.28 -10.66 36.42
N ARG A 415 -2.53 -9.35 36.47
CA ARG A 415 -3.83 -8.78 36.84
C ARG A 415 -4.62 -8.44 35.59
N VAL A 416 -5.93 -8.64 35.59
CA VAL A 416 -6.80 -8.24 34.47
C VAL A 416 -7.50 -6.92 34.80
N ILE A 417 -7.48 -5.98 33.85
CA ILE A 417 -8.29 -4.77 33.89
C ILE A 417 -9.18 -4.75 32.64
N ASN A 418 -10.46 -4.45 32.83
CA ASN A 418 -11.36 -4.17 31.70
C ASN A 418 -11.26 -2.68 31.36
N ALA A 419 -10.76 -2.39 30.16
CA ALA A 419 -10.48 -1.03 29.70
C ALA A 419 -11.74 -0.16 29.56
N GLU A 420 -12.91 -0.77 29.36
CA GLU A 420 -14.19 -0.08 29.23
C GLU A 420 -14.81 0.23 30.59
N GLN A 421 -14.57 -0.63 31.59
CA GLN A 421 -15.12 -0.48 32.94
C GLN A 421 -14.23 0.40 33.84
N ASP A 422 -12.91 0.43 33.58
CA ASP A 422 -11.95 1.26 34.32
C ASP A 422 -11.18 2.21 33.38
N ALA A 423 -11.92 3.19 32.86
CA ALA A 423 -11.38 4.20 31.96
C ALA A 423 -10.32 5.10 32.64
N ALA A 424 -10.42 5.31 33.96
CA ALA A 424 -9.47 6.12 34.72
C ALA A 424 -8.09 5.45 34.76
N THR A 425 -8.04 4.16 35.09
CA THR A 425 -6.78 3.39 35.10
C THR A 425 -6.24 3.17 33.69
N THR A 426 -7.10 2.95 32.69
CA THR A 426 -6.70 2.81 31.28
C THR A 426 -6.01 4.07 30.75
N ARG A 427 -6.55 5.26 31.06
CA ARG A 427 -5.90 6.54 30.73
C ARG A 427 -4.60 6.73 31.49
N LYS A 428 -4.55 6.35 32.78
CA LYS A 428 -3.35 6.46 33.62
C LYS A 428 -2.14 5.72 33.03
N TYR A 429 -2.36 4.54 32.44
CA TYR A 429 -1.30 3.73 31.81
C TYR A 429 -1.17 3.94 30.30
N GLY A 430 -1.91 4.90 29.70
CA GLY A 430 -1.80 5.23 28.28
C GLY A 430 -2.25 4.12 27.31
N VAL A 431 -3.04 3.16 27.77
CA VAL A 431 -3.44 2.00 26.96
C VAL A 431 -4.50 2.40 25.95
N LYS A 432 -4.24 2.17 24.65
CA LYS A 432 -5.14 2.55 23.54
C LYS A 432 -5.83 1.35 22.86
N LYS A 433 -5.42 0.13 23.17
CA LYS A 433 -5.86 -1.10 22.49
C LYS A 433 -6.17 -2.20 23.52
N ALA A 434 -6.92 -3.20 23.09
CA ALA A 434 -7.19 -4.41 23.86
C ALA A 434 -7.20 -5.64 22.93
N PRO A 435 -6.45 -6.71 23.24
CA PRO A 435 -5.67 -6.91 24.46
C PRO A 435 -4.32 -6.19 24.46
N SER A 436 -3.94 -5.57 25.59
CA SER A 436 -2.59 -5.04 25.80
C SER A 436 -2.04 -5.53 27.14
N LEU A 437 -0.82 -6.09 27.17
CA LEU A 437 -0.14 -6.49 28.40
C LEU A 437 0.96 -5.48 28.73
N LEU A 438 0.96 -4.99 29.95
CA LEU A 438 2.04 -4.17 30.50
C LEU A 438 2.86 -5.04 31.44
N VAL A 439 4.18 -5.06 31.28
CA VAL A 439 5.10 -5.84 32.11
C VAL A 439 6.09 -4.89 32.77
N PRO A 440 6.36 -5.01 34.09
CA PRO A 440 7.38 -4.18 34.75
C PRO A 440 8.75 -4.30 34.07
N ASP A 441 9.43 -3.17 33.86
CA ASP A 441 10.78 -3.11 33.29
C ASP A 441 11.54 -1.93 33.91
N GLY A 442 12.46 -2.23 34.84
CA GLY A 442 13.16 -1.22 35.64
C GLY A 442 12.20 -0.31 36.44
N ASP A 443 12.36 1.00 36.28
CA ASP A 443 11.51 2.03 36.91
C ASP A 443 10.20 2.30 36.14
N GLY A 444 9.90 1.49 35.11
CA GLY A 444 8.72 1.65 34.26
C GLY A 444 8.10 0.33 33.85
N PHE A 445 7.54 0.30 32.64
CA PHE A 445 6.91 -0.89 32.09
C PHE A 445 7.08 -0.94 30.57
N LYS A 446 7.04 -2.17 30.05
CA LYS A 446 7.01 -2.46 28.62
C LYS A 446 5.61 -2.89 28.20
N THR A 447 5.12 -2.34 27.10
CA THR A 447 3.78 -2.60 26.57
C THR A 447 3.84 -3.60 25.41
N TYR A 448 2.88 -4.53 25.39
CA TYR A 448 2.67 -5.51 24.33
C TYR A 448 1.21 -5.42 23.86
N ASP A 449 0.97 -4.81 22.69
CA ASP A 449 -0.30 -4.19 22.28
C ASP A 449 -1.27 -5.07 21.48
N ASN A 450 -1.03 -6.39 21.47
CA ASN A 450 -1.90 -7.37 20.85
C ASN A 450 -1.52 -8.79 21.30
N ALA A 451 -2.34 -9.78 20.92
CA ALA A 451 -2.12 -11.18 21.28
C ALA A 451 -0.78 -11.74 20.76
N SER A 452 -0.27 -11.25 19.62
CA SER A 452 1.01 -11.69 19.06
C SER A 452 2.19 -11.20 19.89
N GLU A 453 2.19 -9.92 20.28
CA GLU A 453 3.21 -9.33 21.14
C GLU A 453 3.22 -9.93 22.55
N ILE A 454 2.04 -10.20 23.12
CA ILE A 454 1.88 -10.88 24.41
C ILE A 454 2.52 -12.28 24.37
N ARG A 455 2.41 -12.97 23.23
CA ARG A 455 3.04 -14.27 23.02
C ARG A 455 4.56 -14.18 22.94
N LYS A 456 5.11 -13.15 22.30
CA LYS A 456 6.56 -12.88 22.29
C LYS A 456 7.10 -12.67 23.70
N TYR A 457 6.35 -11.96 24.55
CA TYR A 457 6.70 -11.83 25.96
C TYR A 457 6.75 -13.19 26.66
N ILE A 458 5.73 -14.02 26.49
CA ILE A 458 5.69 -15.39 27.03
C ILE A 458 6.89 -16.23 26.56
N GLU A 459 7.26 -16.12 25.29
CA GLU A 459 8.42 -16.82 24.71
C GLU A 459 9.75 -16.24 25.18
N SER A 460 9.79 -15.01 25.70
CA SER A 460 11.00 -14.39 26.24
C SER A 460 11.29 -14.77 27.70
N ILE A 461 10.29 -15.27 28.42
CA ILE A 461 10.39 -15.65 29.85
C ILE A 461 10.48 -17.16 30.08
N GLY A 462 10.26 -17.97 29.03
CA GLY A 462 10.40 -19.43 29.03
C GLY A 462 11.61 -19.85 28.22
#